data_AF-A0A3N5M4U1-F1
#
_entry.id   AF-A0A3N5M4U1-F1
#
_cell.length_a   1.000
_cell.length_b   1.000
_cell.length_c   1.000
_cell.angle_alpha   90.00
_cell.angle_beta   90.00
_cell.angle_gamma   90.00
#
_symmetry.space_group_name_H-M   'P 1'
#
loop_
_entity.id
_entity.type
_entity.pdbx_description
1 polymer ?
#
loop_
_entity_poly.entity_id
_entity_poly.type
_entity_poly.pdbx_seq_one_letter_code
_entity_poly.pdbx_strand_id
1 'polypeptide(L)'
;MRARNFRGSAGGRAKVVYPFRRIAVCDRCDRRLIGEAKRLAGGEHAGYMVCSTQRERHDCQQLGVHSCVLEDQVGQGLATLEVPDDWKEDLERLASRTRRKESERSQVDRTAIE
;
A
#
# COMPACT_ATOMS: atom_id res chain seq x y z
N MET A 1 -9.73 9.38 28.41
CA MET A 1 -9.18 8.96 27.10
C MET A 1 -8.75 7.50 27.18
N ARG A 2 -9.40 6.59 26.45
CA ARG A 2 -9.06 5.15 26.44
C ARG A 2 -7.79 4.93 25.61
N ALA A 3 -6.79 4.30 26.22
CA ALA A 3 -5.47 4.04 25.65
C ALA A 3 -5.55 3.14 24.40
N ARG A 4 -4.75 3.53 23.40
CA ARG A 4 -4.62 2.97 22.06
C ARG A 4 -4.16 1.50 22.09
N ASN A 5 -5.05 0.57 21.79
CA ASN A 5 -4.70 -0.82 21.52
C ASN A 5 -4.23 -0.98 20.05
N PHE A 6 -3.01 -0.50 19.75
CA PHE A 6 -2.24 -0.94 18.59
C PHE A 6 -1.22 -1.98 19.10
N ARG A 7 -1.69 -3.22 19.27
CA ARG A 7 -0.81 -4.36 19.56
C ARG A 7 -0.83 -5.31 18.36
N GLY A 8 0.35 -5.56 17.82
CA GLY A 8 0.64 -6.78 17.08
C GLY A 8 0.94 -6.55 15.61
N SER A 9 2.24 -6.65 15.28
CA SER A 9 2.72 -6.92 13.93
C SER A 9 2.04 -8.18 13.38
N ALA A 10 1.08 -8.04 12.48
CA ALA A 10 0.74 -9.12 11.56
C ALA A 10 1.81 -9.18 10.45
N GLY A 11 3.04 -9.53 10.84
CA GLY A 11 4.10 -9.93 9.93
C GLY A 11 3.91 -11.36 9.41
N GLY A 12 2.68 -11.87 9.33
CA GLY A 12 2.44 -13.26 8.96
C GLY A 12 1.00 -13.56 8.59
N ARG A 13 0.85 -14.11 7.38
CA ARG A 13 -0.26 -14.99 6.94
C ARG A 13 -1.58 -14.37 6.47
N ALA A 14 -1.49 -13.24 5.77
CA ALA A 14 -2.40 -12.95 4.67
C ALA A 14 -1.61 -12.25 3.56
N LYS A 15 -1.87 -12.58 2.28
CA LYS A 15 -1.33 -11.88 1.10
C LYS A 15 -1.91 -10.46 1.00
N VAL A 16 -1.92 -9.69 2.09
CA VAL A 16 -2.42 -8.31 2.08
C VAL A 16 -1.30 -7.45 1.52
N VAL A 17 -1.46 -7.08 0.25
CA VAL A 17 -0.64 -6.07 -0.39
C VAL A 17 -1.11 -4.72 0.12
N TYR A 18 -0.17 -3.88 0.55
CA TYR A 18 -0.43 -2.49 0.91
C TYR A 18 0.21 -1.62 -0.17
N PRO A 19 -0.53 -1.23 -1.22
CA PRO A 19 0.04 -0.53 -2.39
C PRO A 19 0.81 0.72 -1.98
N PHE A 20 0.37 1.39 -0.92
CA PHE A 20 0.92 2.66 -0.47
C PHE A 20 2.07 2.57 0.54
N ARG A 21 2.51 1.38 0.96
CA ARG A 21 3.52 1.19 2.02
C ARG A 21 4.85 1.91 1.79
N ARG A 22 5.20 2.25 0.55
CA ARG A 22 6.47 2.92 0.21
C ARG A 22 6.32 4.37 -0.25
N ILE A 23 5.09 4.83 -0.41
CA ILE A 23 4.77 6.14 -1.01
C ILE A 23 3.93 7.01 -0.08
N ALA A 24 3.08 6.43 0.77
CA ALA A 24 2.30 7.21 1.72
C ALA A 24 3.18 7.71 2.89
N VAL A 25 3.01 8.99 3.19
CA VAL A 25 3.69 9.71 4.26
C VAL A 25 2.68 10.24 5.27
N CYS A 26 3.14 10.44 6.50
CA CYS A 26 2.34 11.01 7.55
C CYS A 26 2.32 12.53 7.46
N ASP A 27 1.12 13.12 7.33
CA ASP A 27 0.89 14.58 7.31
C ASP A 27 1.41 15.33 8.55
N ARG A 28 1.68 14.63 9.66
CA ARG A 28 2.12 15.25 10.92
C ARG A 28 3.62 15.23 11.15
N CYS A 29 4.34 14.30 10.54
CA CYS A 29 5.77 14.10 10.86
C CYS A 29 6.60 13.60 9.68
N ASP A 30 6.02 13.59 8.47
CA ASP A 30 6.62 13.17 7.19
C ASP A 30 7.20 11.76 7.13
N ARG A 31 7.09 11.00 8.22
CA ARG A 31 7.52 9.60 8.25
C ARG A 31 6.58 8.74 7.43
N ARG A 32 7.13 7.69 6.83
CA ARG A 32 6.38 6.74 6.02
C ARG A 32 5.29 6.03 6.83
N LEU A 33 4.17 5.79 6.16
CA LEU A 33 3.12 4.92 6.70
C LEU A 33 3.50 3.44 6.48
N ILE A 34 3.10 2.59 7.42
CA ILE A 34 3.25 1.14 7.37
C ILE A 34 1.87 0.48 7.37
N GLY A 35 1.77 -0.66 6.69
CA GLY A 35 0.56 -1.48 6.69
C GLY A 35 0.46 -2.31 7.96
N GLU A 36 -0.68 -2.28 8.62
CA GLU A 36 -1.01 -3.10 9.79
C GLU A 36 -2.42 -3.69 9.67
N ALA A 37 -2.56 -4.98 9.96
CA ALA A 37 -3.86 -5.63 10.05
C ALA A 37 -4.37 -5.58 11.49
N LYS A 38 -5.65 -5.23 11.67
CA LYS A 38 -6.31 -5.16 12.97
C LYS A 38 -7.54 -6.05 12.97
N ARG A 39 -7.69 -6.86 14.04
CA ARG A 39 -8.90 -7.65 14.26
C ARG A 39 -10.03 -6.74 14.74
N LEU A 40 -11.17 -6.81 14.06
CA LEU A 40 -12.41 -6.11 14.41
C LEU A 40 -13.21 -6.91 15.45
N ALA A 41 -14.21 -6.27 16.05
CA ALA A 41 -15.05 -6.89 17.08
C ALA A 41 -15.79 -8.15 16.58
N GLY A 42 -16.03 -8.27 15.28
CA GLY A 42 -16.64 -9.45 14.63
C GLY A 42 -15.65 -10.55 14.21
N GLY A 43 -14.36 -10.47 14.57
CA GLY A 43 -13.35 -11.45 14.18
C GLY A 43 -12.75 -11.25 12.78
N GLU A 44 -13.36 -10.38 11.98
CA GLU A 44 -12.81 -9.93 10.69
C GLU A 44 -11.49 -9.16 10.85
N HIS A 45 -10.67 -9.17 9.82
CA HIS A 45 -9.41 -8.42 9.78
C HIS A 45 -9.55 -7.23 8.83
N ALA A 46 -9.22 -6.05 9.32
CA ALA A 46 -9.16 -4.82 8.54
C ALA A 46 -7.72 -4.36 8.39
N GLY A 47 -7.33 -3.98 7.16
CA GLY A 47 -6.02 -3.40 6.87
C GLY A 47 -6.01 -1.90 7.11
N TYR A 48 -4.96 -1.39 7.73
CA TYR A 48 -4.75 0.03 8.00
C TYR A 48 -3.35 0.47 7.56
N MET A 49 -3.25 1.74 7.19
CA MET A 49 -2.00 2.47 7.03
C MET A 49 -1.78 3.36 8.25
N VAL A 50 -0.70 3.11 9.00
CA VAL A 50 -0.40 3.81 10.27
C VAL A 50 0.99 4.44 10.22
N CYS A 51 1.19 5.52 10.95
CA CYS A 51 2.50 6.16 11.00
C CYS A 51 3.50 5.29 11.77
N SER A 52 4.71 5.09 11.22
CA SER A 52 5.74 4.25 11.85
C SER A 52 6.13 4.73 13.26
N THR A 53 6.05 6.04 13.51
CA THR A 53 6.39 6.64 14.80
C THR A 53 5.45 6.21 15.92
N GLN A 54 4.19 5.87 15.62
CA GLN A 54 3.24 5.36 16.61
C GLN A 54 3.63 3.97 17.10
N ARG A 55 4.25 3.17 16.22
CA ARG A 55 4.83 1.87 16.60
C ARG A 55 6.11 2.04 17.41
N GLU A 56 6.90 3.06 17.10
CA GLU A 56 8.09 3.45 17.86
C GLU A 56 7.77 4.15 19.20
N ARG A 57 6.48 4.27 19.55
CA ARG A 57 5.97 4.92 20.78
C ARG A 57 6.30 6.42 20.88
N HIS A 58 6.46 7.08 19.75
CA HIS A 58 6.51 8.52 19.66
C HIS A 58 5.10 9.11 19.54
N ASP A 59 4.92 10.35 20.02
CA ASP A 59 3.64 11.05 20.00
C ASP A 59 3.32 11.62 18.61
N CYS A 60 2.95 10.73 17.69
CA CYS A 60 2.25 11.14 16.47
C CYS A 60 0.74 10.96 16.65
N GLN A 61 0.01 12.05 16.44
CA GLN A 61 -1.45 12.10 16.59
C GLN A 61 -2.21 11.72 15.32
N GLN A 62 -1.53 11.45 14.21
CA GLN A 62 -2.15 10.98 12.97
C GLN A 62 -3.04 9.75 13.25
N LEU A 63 -4.25 9.71 12.68
CA LEU A 63 -5.09 8.53 12.77
C LEU A 63 -4.67 7.49 11.74
N GLY A 64 -4.82 6.21 12.08
CA GLY A 64 -4.67 5.13 11.11
C GLY A 64 -5.77 5.23 10.05
N VAL A 65 -5.40 5.11 8.78
CA VAL A 65 -6.33 5.18 7.65
C VAL A 65 -6.64 3.76 7.19
N HIS A 66 -7.90 3.44 6.93
CA HIS A 66 -8.28 2.13 6.40
C HIS A 66 -7.71 1.94 4.98
N SER A 67 -7.05 0.81 4.70
CA SER A 67 -6.33 0.61 3.43
C SER A 67 -7.26 0.75 2.22
N CYS A 68 -8.44 0.12 2.26
CA CYS A 68 -9.38 0.20 1.14
C CYS A 68 -9.90 1.63 0.90
N VAL A 69 -10.12 2.41 1.96
CA VAL A 69 -10.57 3.80 1.82
C VAL A 69 -9.47 4.65 1.18
N LEU A 70 -8.21 4.41 1.54
CA LEU A 70 -7.07 5.08 0.92
C LEU A 70 -6.95 4.71 -0.57
N GLU A 71 -7.10 3.42 -0.90
CA GLU A 71 -7.09 2.92 -2.29
C GLU A 71 -8.19 3.55 -3.13
N ASP A 72 -9.42 3.58 -2.61
CA ASP A 72 -10.56 4.19 -3.30
C ASP A 72 -10.34 5.69 -3.54
N GLN A 73 -9.88 6.43 -2.51
CA GLN A 73 -9.63 7.87 -2.62
C GLN A 73 -8.53 8.21 -3.62
N VAL A 74 -7.42 7.46 -3.59
CA VAL A 74 -6.34 7.65 -4.57
C VAL A 74 -6.81 7.25 -5.97
N GLY A 75 -7.55 6.14 -6.09
CA GLY A 75 -8.12 5.69 -7.36
C GLY A 75 -9.04 6.74 -7.98
N GLN A 76 -9.91 7.36 -7.19
CA GLN A 76 -10.77 8.46 -7.62
C GLN A 76 -9.96 9.68 -8.08
N GLY A 77 -8.92 10.05 -7.35
CA GLY A 77 -8.04 11.16 -7.76
C GLY A 77 -7.24 10.87 -9.03
N LEU A 78 -6.79 9.62 -9.22
CA LEU A 78 -6.12 9.19 -10.44
C LEU A 78 -7.07 9.17 -11.64
N ALA A 79 -8.34 8.83 -11.43
CA ALA A 79 -9.34 8.80 -12.50
C ALA A 79 -9.71 10.19 -13.05
N THR A 80 -9.50 11.25 -12.26
CA THR A 80 -9.77 12.63 -12.68
C THR A 80 -8.53 13.38 -13.18
N LEU A 81 -7.36 12.76 -13.11
CA LEU A 81 -6.13 13.36 -13.60
C LEU A 81 -6.09 13.33 -15.12
N GLU A 82 -6.04 14.52 -15.73
CA GLU A 82 -5.72 14.66 -17.15
C GLU A 82 -4.24 14.33 -17.34
N VAL A 83 -3.98 13.29 -18.12
CA VAL A 83 -2.62 12.89 -18.47
C VAL A 83 -2.16 13.77 -19.64
N PRO A 84 -1.09 14.56 -19.48
CA PRO A 84 -0.52 15.35 -20.56
C PRO A 84 -0.18 14.47 -21.77
N ASP A 85 -0.36 14.99 -22.99
CA ASP A 85 -0.16 14.20 -24.21
C ASP A 85 1.29 13.70 -24.36
N ASP A 86 2.28 14.41 -23.82
CA ASP A 86 3.69 14.01 -23.78
C ASP A 86 3.94 12.82 -22.83
N TRP A 87 3.04 12.57 -21.88
CA TRP A 87 3.17 11.44 -20.94
C TRP A 87 2.59 10.14 -21.50
N LYS A 88 1.73 10.20 -22.52
CA LYS A 88 1.15 8.98 -23.13
C LYS A 88 2.24 8.08 -23.70
N GLU A 89 3.18 8.64 -24.45
CA GLU A 89 4.31 7.87 -25.00
C GLU A 89 5.17 7.24 -23.90
N ASP A 90 5.46 7.99 -22.83
CA ASP A 90 6.28 7.48 -21.72
C ASP A 90 5.55 6.41 -20.89
N LEU A 91 4.23 6.55 -20.70
CA LEU A 91 3.40 5.54 -20.06
C LEU A 91 3.30 4.27 -20.91
N GLU A 92 3.14 4.39 -22.23
CA GLU A 92 3.14 3.26 -23.15
C GLU A 92 4.50 2.54 -23.18
N ARG A 93 5.60 3.31 -23.13
CA ARG A 93 6.96 2.78 -23.03
C ARG A 93 7.15 2.03 -21.72
N LEU A 94 6.70 2.57 -20.59
CA LEU A 94 6.73 1.91 -19.28
C LEU A 94 5.89 0.62 -19.27
N ALA A 95 4.65 0.68 -19.76
CA ALA A 95 3.76 -0.47 -19.84
C ALA A 95 4.36 -1.60 -20.70
N SER A 96 5.00 -1.25 -21.82
CA SER A 96 5.65 -2.20 -22.71
C SER A 96 6.87 -2.86 -22.05
N ARG A 97 7.66 -2.12 -21.26
CA ARG A 97 8.76 -2.69 -20.46
C ARG A 97 8.25 -3.64 -19.38
N THR A 98 7.14 -3.31 -18.72
CA THR A 98 6.53 -4.18 -17.70
C THR A 98 6.02 -5.47 -18.31
N ARG A 99 5.25 -5.40 -19.40
CA ARG A 99 4.75 -6.58 -20.13
C ARG A 99 5.88 -7.51 -20.58
N ARG A 100 6.96 -6.94 -21.13
CA ARG A 100 8.14 -7.71 -21.53
C ARG A 100 8.76 -8.46 -20.36
N LYS A 101 8.95 -7.79 -19.22
CA LYS A 101 9.48 -8.42 -18.00
C LYS A 101 8.57 -9.52 -17.47
N GLU A 102 7.26 -9.37 -17.56
CA GLU A 102 6.30 -10.41 -17.18
C GLU A 102 6.38 -11.62 -18.11
N SER A 103 6.45 -11.41 -19.44
CA SER A 103 6.66 -12.50 -20.41
C SER A 103 7.96 -13.25 -20.17
N GLU A 104 9.07 -12.53 -19.93
CA GLU A 104 10.38 -13.13 -19.62
C GLU A 104 10.32 -13.94 -18.32
N ARG A 105 9.64 -13.44 -17.27
CA ARG A 105 9.50 -14.16 -16.00
C ARG A 105 8.64 -15.42 -16.14
N SER A 106 7.55 -15.36 -16.90
CA SER A 106 6.71 -16.53 -17.20
C SER A 106 7.42 -17.57 -18.07
N GLN A 107 8.35 -17.16 -18.92
CA GLN A 107 9.17 -18.07 -19.73
C GLN A 107 10.19 -18.82 -18.86
N VAL A 108 10.85 -18.13 -17.93
CA VAL A 108 11.79 -18.73 -16.97
C VAL A 108 11.08 -19.73 -16.04
N ASP A 109 9.88 -19.40 -15.55
CA ASP A 109 9.09 -20.30 -14.70
C ASP A 109 8.65 -21.58 -15.45
N ARG A 110 8.45 -21.54 -16.77
CA ARG A 110 8.09 -22.73 -17.58
C ARG A 110 9.29 -23.65 -17.80
N THR A 111 10.47 -23.09 -18.06
CA THR A 111 11.71 -23.86 -18.26
C THR A 111 12.26 -24.52 -17.00
N ALA A 112 11.79 -24.14 -15.81
CA ALA A 112 12.22 -24.72 -14.54
C ALA A 112 11.39 -25.95 -14.11
N ILE A 113 10.35 -26.31 -14.87
CA ILE A 113 9.41 -27.40 -14.59
C ILE A 113 9.63 -28.61 -15.53
N GLU A 114 10.45 -28.47 -16.57
CA GLU A 114 10.88 -29.55 -17.49
C GLU A 114 12.23 -30.14 -17.07
#